data_AF-A0A5A9YS75-F1
#
_entry.id   AF-A0A5A9YS75-F1
#
_cell.length_a   1.000
_cell.length_b   1.000
_cell.length_c   1.000
_cell.angle_alpha   90.00
_cell.angle_beta   90.00
_cell.angle_gamma   90.00
#
_symmetry.space_group_name_H-M   'P 1'
#
loop_
_entity.id
_entity.type
_entity.pdbx_description
1 polymer ?
#
loop_
_entity_poly.entity_id
_entity_poly.type
_entity_poly.pdbx_seq_one_letter_code
_entity_poly.pdbx_strand_id
1 'polypeptide(L)'
;MDPGNWATAIEAGSRFGYALLFVVVLASFSGMLLQSLCSRLGIATGRDLAQLSRERYRPGVARGQWLLAELSIVATDLAEVLGAALAFHLLLGVSITTGVVLTAFDTLI
;
A
#
# COMPACT_ATOMS: atom_id res chain seq x y z
N MET A 1 -0.88 -4.67 -6.39
CA MET A 1 -1.44 -3.63 -7.29
C MET A 1 -2.70 -3.15 -6.63
N ASP A 2 -2.63 -2.01 -5.97
CA ASP A 2 -3.73 -1.43 -5.21
C ASP A 2 -4.54 -0.44 -6.06
N PRO A 3 -5.84 -0.25 -5.79
CA PRO A 3 -6.67 0.70 -6.54
C PRO A 3 -6.17 2.15 -6.48
N GLY A 4 -5.46 2.53 -5.40
CA GLY A 4 -4.88 3.86 -5.23
C GLY A 4 -3.81 4.17 -6.29
N ASN A 5 -2.97 3.19 -6.61
CA ASN A 5 -1.96 3.36 -7.65
C ASN A 5 -2.57 3.43 -9.08
N TRP A 6 -3.75 2.84 -9.33
CA TRP A 6 -4.47 3.01 -10.61
C TRP A 6 -5.06 4.40 -10.75
N ALA A 7 -5.71 4.91 -9.71
CA ALA A 7 -6.32 6.24 -9.72
C ALA A 7 -5.29 7.32 -10.05
N THR A 8 -4.15 7.30 -9.36
CA THR A 8 -3.06 8.26 -9.58
C THR A 8 -2.39 8.10 -10.95
N ALA A 9 -2.19 6.87 -11.43
CA ALA A 9 -1.60 6.63 -12.76
C ALA A 9 -2.53 7.07 -13.91
N ILE A 10 -3.83 6.82 -13.79
CA ILE A 10 -4.82 7.24 -14.80
C ILE A 10 -4.95 8.77 -14.81
N GLU A 11 -5.05 9.40 -13.64
CA GLU A 11 -5.08 10.87 -13.54
C GLU A 11 -3.82 11.50 -14.15
N ALA A 12 -2.65 10.99 -13.78
CA ALA A 12 -1.37 11.42 -14.33
C ALA A 12 -1.30 11.26 -15.86
N GLY A 13 -1.72 10.12 -16.38
CA GLY A 13 -1.78 9.86 -17.82
C GLY A 13 -2.75 10.80 -18.55
N SER A 14 -3.90 11.10 -17.95
CA SER A 14 -4.90 12.01 -18.53
C SER A 14 -4.41 13.45 -18.63
N ARG A 15 -3.57 13.90 -17.68
CA ARG A 15 -3.05 15.27 -17.60
C ARG A 15 -1.72 15.47 -18.32
N PHE A 16 -0.83 14.49 -18.24
CA PHE A 16 0.56 14.61 -18.70
C PHE A 16 0.91 13.66 -19.84
N GLY A 17 -0.06 12.89 -20.35
CA GLY A 17 0.17 11.87 -21.37
C GLY A 17 1.21 10.85 -20.91
N TYR A 18 2.20 10.57 -21.77
CA TYR A 18 3.25 9.58 -21.50
C TYR A 18 4.46 10.13 -20.74
N ALA A 19 4.50 11.42 -20.38
CA ALA A 19 5.67 12.05 -19.79
C ALA A 19 6.12 11.40 -18.47
N LEU A 20 5.17 10.85 -17.69
CA LEU A 20 5.42 10.25 -16.39
C LEU A 20 5.73 8.75 -16.44
N LEU A 21 5.73 8.10 -17.62
CA LEU A 21 6.07 6.67 -17.73
C LEU A 21 7.47 6.36 -17.20
N PHE A 22 8.45 7.24 -17.41
CA PHE A 22 9.80 7.02 -16.90
C PHE A 22 9.83 7.01 -15.36
N VAL A 23 8.99 7.82 -14.71
CA VAL A 23 8.86 7.87 -13.25
C VAL A 23 8.30 6.55 -12.73
N VAL A 24 7.31 5.97 -13.42
CA VAL A 24 6.73 4.66 -13.08
C VAL A 24 7.80 3.55 -13.17
N VAL A 25 8.63 3.56 -14.20
CA VAL A 25 9.74 2.61 -14.36
C VAL A 25 10.76 2.76 -13.24
N LEU A 26 11.17 3.98 -12.92
CA LEU A 26 12.11 4.24 -11.82
C LEU A 26 11.54 3.81 -10.47
N ALA A 27 10.28 4.14 -10.18
CA ALA A 27 9.61 3.73 -8.94
C ALA A 27 9.53 2.20 -8.82
N SER A 28 9.24 1.51 -9.93
CA SER A 28 9.22 0.04 -9.98
C SER A 28 10.59 -0.56 -9.68
N PHE A 29 11.65 0.00 -10.27
CA PHE A 29 13.02 -0.44 -10.01
C PHE A 29 13.45 -0.20 -8.56
N SER A 30 13.14 0.98 -8.01
CA SER A 30 13.37 1.27 -6.58
C SER A 30 12.63 0.29 -5.67
N GLY A 31 11.38 -0.04 -5.99
CA GLY A 31 10.59 -1.04 -5.27
C GLY A 31 11.24 -2.42 -5.29
N MET A 32 11.68 -2.89 -6.46
CA MET A 32 12.38 -4.19 -6.59
C MET A 32 13.68 -4.23 -5.78
N LEU A 33 14.46 -3.15 -5.80
CA LEU A 33 15.71 -3.04 -5.06
C LEU A 33 15.46 -3.11 -3.54
N LEU A 34 14.55 -2.29 -3.02
CA LEU A 34 14.23 -2.25 -1.59
C LEU A 34 13.62 -3.57 -1.11
N GLN A 35 12.72 -4.16 -1.89
CA GLN A 35 12.12 -5.46 -1.57
C GLN A 35 13.18 -6.57 -1.54
N SER A 36 14.12 -6.58 -2.50
CA SER A 36 15.23 -7.53 -2.52
C SER A 36 16.10 -7.42 -1.27
N LEU A 37 16.42 -6.19 -0.83
CA LEU A 37 17.17 -5.97 0.40
C LEU A 37 16.42 -6.46 1.64
N CYS A 38 15.11 -6.16 1.75
CA CYS A 38 14.28 -6.61 2.86
C CYS A 38 14.20 -8.15 2.92
N SER A 39 14.00 -8.80 1.77
CA SER A 39 13.98 -10.27 1.68
C SER A 39 15.32 -10.87 2.07
N ARG A 40 16.45 -10.31 1.60
CA ARG A 40 17.79 -10.77 1.97
C ARG A 40 18.08 -10.59 3.47
N LEU A 41 17.65 -9.47 4.06
CA LEU A 41 17.76 -9.22 5.49
C LEU A 41 16.99 -10.27 6.28
N GLY A 42 15.75 -10.54 5.90
CA GLY A 42 14.90 -11.56 6.52
C GLY A 42 15.49 -12.96 6.46
N ILE A 43 15.99 -13.37 5.29
CA ILE A 43 16.62 -14.67 5.09
C ILE A 43 17.92 -14.80 5.89
N ALA A 44 18.78 -13.77 5.88
CA ALA A 44 20.09 -13.83 6.53
C ALA A 44 20.02 -13.76 8.06
N THR A 45 19.03 -13.06 8.61
CA THR A 45 18.91 -12.83 10.06
C THR A 45 17.84 -13.69 10.72
N GLY A 46 16.91 -14.27 9.95
CA GLY A 46 15.73 -14.97 10.47
C GLY A 46 14.70 -14.05 11.13
N ARG A 47 14.81 -12.73 10.90
CA ARG A 47 14.06 -11.69 11.62
C ARG A 47 13.53 -10.63 10.67
N ASP A 48 12.40 -10.02 11.00
CA ASP A 48 11.84 -8.94 10.20
C ASP A 48 12.55 -7.59 10.44
N LEU A 49 12.31 -6.64 9.54
CA LEU A 49 12.91 -5.31 9.60
C LEU A 49 12.47 -4.54 10.86
N ALA A 50 11.22 -4.72 11.32
CA ALA A 50 10.70 -3.99 12.48
C ALA A 50 11.38 -4.43 13.78
N GLN A 51 11.64 -5.72 13.93
CA GLN A 51 12.41 -6.31 15.02
C GLN A 51 13.83 -5.74 15.07
N LEU A 52 14.52 -5.72 13.93
CA LEU A 52 15.89 -5.20 13.83
C LEU A 52 15.93 -3.67 14.05
N SER A 53 14.93 -2.94 13.57
CA SER A 53 14.81 -1.50 13.79
C SER A 53 14.60 -1.19 15.28
N ARG A 54 13.71 -1.93 15.96
CA ARG A 54 13.45 -1.75 17.40
C ARG A 54 14.68 -1.98 18.27
N GLU A 55 15.56 -2.90 17.89
CA GLU A 55 16.82 -3.15 18.62
C GLU A 55 17.89 -2.10 18.36
N ARG A 56 17.94 -1.56 17.13
CA ARG A 56 18.99 -0.62 16.73
C ARG A 56 18.73 0.80 17.19
N TYR A 57 17.46 1.22 17.25
CA TYR A 57 17.08 2.61 17.54
C TYR A 57 16.63 2.82 18.99
N ARG A 58 16.75 4.07 19.47
CA ARG A 58 16.24 4.47 20.79
C ARG A 58 14.71 4.25 20.86
N PRO A 59 14.15 3.93 22.04
CA PRO A 59 12.72 3.60 22.18
C PRO A 59 11.74 4.65 21.63
N GLY A 60 12.11 5.94 21.67
CA GLY A 60 11.28 7.01 21.10
C GLY A 60 11.24 6.98 19.57
N VAL A 61 12.38 6.72 18.92
CA VAL A 61 12.47 6.62 17.45
C VAL A 61 11.77 5.36 16.97
N ALA A 62 11.96 4.22 17.65
CA ALA A 62 11.29 2.98 17.31
C ALA A 62 9.76 3.10 17.40
N ARG A 63 9.23 3.82 18.42
CA ARG A 63 7.80 4.13 18.52
C ARG A 63 7.32 5.06 17.40
N GLY A 64 8.12 6.05 17.03
CA GLY A 64 7.82 6.91 15.88
C GLY A 64 7.75 6.14 14.57
N GLN A 65 8.69 5.23 14.32
CA GLN A 65 8.68 4.34 13.16
C GLN A 65 7.44 3.43 13.14
N TRP A 66 7.08 2.87 14.29
CA TRP A 66 5.87 2.07 14.42
C TRP A 66 4.60 2.87 14.08
N LEU A 67 4.45 4.10 14.61
CA LEU A 67 3.32 4.96 14.29
C LEU A 67 3.23 5.31 12.80
N LEU A 68 4.36 5.60 12.15
CA LEU A 68 4.39 5.89 10.71
C LEU A 68 4.02 4.66 9.89
N ALA A 69 4.49 3.48 10.29
CA ALA A 69 4.13 2.21 9.63
C ALA A 69 2.64 1.92 9.76
N GLU A 70 2.07 2.08 10.97
CA GLU A 70 0.64 1.90 11.23
C GLU A 70 -0.20 2.86 10.37
N LEU A 71 0.15 4.14 10.35
CA LEU A 71 -0.54 5.14 9.53
C LEU A 71 -0.45 4.82 8.03
N SER A 72 0.69 4.28 7.59
CA SER A 72 0.89 3.89 6.19
C SER A 72 -0.02 2.72 5.81
N ILE A 73 -0.13 1.71 6.67
CA ILE A 73 -0.99 0.54 6.45
C ILE A 73 -2.46 0.97 6.43
N VAL A 74 -2.90 1.80 7.37
CA VAL A 74 -4.28 2.34 7.38
C VAL A 74 -4.59 3.13 6.11
N ALA A 75 -3.63 3.90 5.59
CA ALA A 75 -3.82 4.63 4.33
C ALA A 75 -3.94 3.69 3.11
N THR A 76 -3.16 2.62 3.07
CA THR A 76 -3.27 1.58 2.02
C THR A 76 -4.62 0.87 2.08
N ASP A 77 -5.03 0.43 3.28
CA ASP A 77 -6.30 -0.26 3.51
C ASP A 77 -7.50 0.61 3.09
N LEU A 78 -7.47 1.90 3.43
CA LEU A 78 -8.51 2.85 2.98
C LEU A 78 -8.64 2.90 1.46
N ALA A 79 -7.53 2.88 0.72
CA ALA A 79 -7.56 2.87 -0.74
C ALA A 79 -8.14 1.57 -1.30
N GLU A 80 -7.86 0.43 -0.67
CA GLU A 80 -8.42 -0.87 -1.04
C GLU A 80 -9.94 -0.93 -0.78
N VAL A 81 -10.40 -0.51 0.40
CA VAL A 81 -11.82 -0.44 0.76
C VAL A 81 -12.60 0.43 -0.23
N LEU A 82 -12.09 1.62 -0.55
CA LEU A 82 -12.75 2.53 -1.49
C LEU A 82 -12.77 1.95 -2.91
N GLY A 83 -11.68 1.33 -3.35
CA GLY A 83 -11.60 0.68 -4.66
C GLY A 83 -12.57 -0.50 -4.78
N ALA A 84 -12.65 -1.34 -3.75
CA ALA A 84 -13.57 -2.48 -3.70
C ALA A 84 -15.04 -2.04 -3.61
N ALA A 85 -15.35 -1.03 -2.80
CA ALA A 85 -16.70 -0.45 -2.74
C ALA A 85 -17.14 0.14 -4.09
N LEU A 86 -16.24 0.82 -4.80
CA LEU A 86 -16.49 1.31 -6.15
C LEU A 86 -16.70 0.16 -7.14
N ALA A 87 -15.90 -0.91 -7.04
CA ALA A 87 -16.08 -2.09 -7.86
C ALA A 87 -17.47 -2.73 -7.65
N PHE A 88 -17.93 -2.88 -6.41
CA PHE A 88 -19.29 -3.36 -6.11
C PHE A 88 -20.36 -2.44 -6.69
N HIS A 89 -20.18 -1.12 -6.60
CA HIS A 89 -21.10 -0.15 -7.18
C HIS A 89 -21.21 -0.31 -8.71
N LEU A 90 -20.08 -0.49 -9.40
CA LEU A 90 -20.05 -0.63 -10.86
C LEU A 90 -20.54 -2.00 -11.35
N LEU A 91 -20.25 -3.08 -10.62
CA LEU A 91 -20.58 -4.45 -11.03
C LEU A 91 -22.00 -4.88 -10.64
N LEU A 92 -22.44 -4.52 -9.42
CA LEU A 92 -23.70 -4.97 -8.85
C LEU A 92 -24.76 -3.85 -8.78
N GLY A 93 -24.38 -2.60 -9.08
CA GLY A 93 -25.28 -1.45 -9.01
C GLY A 93 -25.70 -1.05 -7.58
N VAL A 94 -25.07 -1.62 -6.55
CA VAL A 94 -25.37 -1.33 -5.14
C VAL A 94 -24.81 0.03 -4.73
N SER A 95 -25.40 0.69 -3.74
CA SER A 95 -24.85 1.98 -3.25
C SER A 95 -23.43 1.82 -2.67
N ILE A 96 -22.61 2.86 -2.73
CA ILE A 96 -21.23 2.83 -2.19
C ILE A 96 -21.23 2.49 -0.70
N THR A 97 -22.20 2.97 0.08
CA THR A 97 -22.31 2.64 1.51
C THR A 97 -22.56 1.15 1.71
N THR A 98 -23.40 0.52 0.89
CA THR A 98 -23.56 -0.94 0.87
C THR A 98 -22.27 -1.64 0.47
N GLY A 99 -21.55 -1.13 -0.53
CA GLY A 99 -20.25 -1.64 -0.95
C GLY A 99 -19.20 -1.63 0.18
N VAL A 100 -19.10 -0.54 0.94
CA VAL A 100 -18.19 -0.43 2.11
C VAL A 100 -18.58 -1.38 3.23
N VAL A 101 -19.89 -1.55 3.48
CA VAL A 101 -20.35 -2.53 4.47
C VAL A 101 -19.97 -3.95 4.02
N LEU A 102 -20.11 -4.27 2.73
CA LEU A 102 -19.72 -5.57 2.18
C LEU A 102 -18.22 -5.82 2.28
N THR A 103 -17.37 -4.82 2.07
CA THR A 103 -15.92 -4.99 2.25
C THR A 103 -15.57 -5.31 3.70
N ALA A 104 -16.28 -4.82 4.70
CA ALA A 104 -15.99 -5.19 6.10
C ALA A 104 -16.17 -6.69 6.40
N PHE A 105 -16.94 -7.42 5.58
CA PHE A 105 -17.12 -8.87 5.70
C PHE A 105 -15.99 -9.68 5.04
N ASP A 106 -15.03 -9.05 4.36
CA ASP A 106 -13.88 -9.74 3.76
C ASP A 106 -13.00 -10.45 4.81
N THR A 107 -13.01 -9.98 6.06
CA THR A 107 -12.29 -10.58 7.20
C THR A 107 -12.94 -11.83 7.78
N LEU A 108 -14.19 -12.16 7.42
CA LEU A 108 -14.92 -13.30 7.99
C LEU A 108 -14.73 -14.64 7.26
N ILE A 109 -14.08 -14.63 6.09
CA ILE A 109 -13.78 -15.82 5.26
C ILE A 109 -12.27 -15.91 5.06
#